data_AF-A0A3E0W2U5-F1
#
_entry.id   AF-A0A3E0W2U5-F1
#
_cell.length_a   1.000
_cell.length_b   1.000
_cell.length_c   1.000
_cell.angle_alpha   90.00
_cell.angle_beta   90.00
_cell.angle_gamma   90.00
#
_symmetry.space_group_name_H-M   'P 1'
#
loop_
_entity.id
_entity.type
_entity.pdbx_description
1 polymer ?
#
loop_
_entity_poly.entity_id
_entity_poly.type
_entity_poly.pdbx_seq_one_letter_code
_entity_poly.pdbx_strand_id
1 'polypeptide(L)'
;MTDWHARFERDARFRHAVEAEYDGAYDVGDALWWLDHPSADCPSGEPAPRRALAGLQRAAFARPSGAGEEVRALAAQSELDAIGTSLESERAETERALAEALATLDARPAMRRRTTVLLAGAFIAAGCLAGAAVFVATTVIASQSAAGGAGIAADGDSAGKSVGNSANGAPGDNGDNAAESAADGAGTAAADGGSSYSATGGDGSAAPTPRLTAAPYPNFPPGIGADSYSAVFSHGQLVADLPPSEPAQELLVSTFRALNVSQNSPGAVYAAISSSNQVCLVVYGNPVDYGYTCDDVDRVATRGLQVSLATRDYRDPDSGLVTPGVGLSVRWLPDGALTLDSSVPYDRD
;
A
#
# COMPACT_ATOMS: atom_id res chain seq x y z
N MET A 1 -13.65 7.21 10.83
CA MET A 1 -12.43 6.72 11.47
C MET A 1 -12.84 5.97 12.72
N THR A 2 -12.35 4.75 12.89
CA THR A 2 -12.66 3.93 14.06
C THR A 2 -11.69 4.32 15.16
N ASP A 3 -12.16 4.76 16.32
CA ASP A 3 -11.32 5.11 17.46
C ASP A 3 -10.88 3.81 18.17
N TRP A 4 -9.76 3.24 17.69
CA TRP A 4 -9.26 1.94 18.15
C TRP A 4 -8.77 2.01 19.59
N HIS A 5 -8.10 3.10 19.94
CA HIS A 5 -7.62 3.34 21.30
C HIS A 5 -8.78 3.43 22.30
N ALA A 6 -9.84 4.20 22.02
CA ALA A 6 -11.00 4.25 22.94
C ALA A 6 -11.74 2.92 23.06
N ARG A 7 -11.68 2.05 22.03
CA ARG A 7 -12.20 0.68 22.14
C ARG A 7 -11.30 -0.19 23.02
N PHE A 8 -9.99 -0.12 22.83
CA PHE A 8 -8.98 -0.82 23.64
C PHE A 8 -9.11 -0.50 25.14
N GLU A 9 -9.36 0.76 25.47
CA GLU A 9 -9.61 1.20 26.84
C GLU A 9 -10.93 0.68 27.43
N ARG A 10 -12.01 0.65 26.64
CA ARG A 10 -13.35 0.30 27.16
C ARG A 10 -13.65 -1.20 27.18
N ASP A 11 -13.07 -1.97 26.26
CA ASP A 11 -13.38 -3.39 26.07
C ASP A 11 -12.19 -4.28 26.44
N ALA A 12 -12.23 -4.82 27.66
CA ALA A 12 -11.19 -5.72 28.16
C ALA A 12 -10.99 -6.99 27.31
N ARG A 13 -12.02 -7.44 26.57
CA ARG A 13 -11.87 -8.62 25.69
C ARG A 13 -11.14 -8.26 24.42
N PHE A 14 -11.48 -7.12 23.84
CA PHE A 14 -10.77 -6.60 22.68
C PHE A 14 -9.31 -6.32 23.03
N ARG A 15 -9.07 -5.69 24.18
CA ARG A 15 -7.73 -5.46 24.72
C ARG A 15 -6.88 -6.73 24.75
N HIS A 16 -7.35 -7.76 25.46
CA HIS A 16 -6.65 -9.04 25.56
C HIS A 16 -6.48 -9.73 24.20
N ALA A 17 -7.43 -9.57 23.27
CA ALA A 17 -7.30 -10.14 21.94
C ALA A 17 -6.18 -9.45 21.14
N VAL A 18 -6.09 -8.12 21.18
CA VAL A 18 -5.02 -7.39 20.47
C VAL A 18 -3.66 -7.62 21.15
N GLU A 19 -3.59 -7.58 22.47
CA GLU A 19 -2.37 -7.88 23.26
C GLU A 19 -1.81 -9.29 22.97
N ALA A 20 -2.66 -10.25 22.61
CA ALA A 20 -2.24 -11.61 22.33
C ALA A 20 -1.66 -11.79 20.92
N GLU A 21 -2.03 -10.94 19.96
CA GLU A 21 -1.59 -11.05 18.55
C GLU A 21 -0.50 -10.03 18.18
N TYR A 22 -0.28 -9.01 19.02
CA TYR A 22 0.67 -7.93 18.76
C TYR A 22 2.09 -8.29 19.23
N ASP A 23 3.03 -8.35 18.27
CA ASP A 23 4.44 -8.66 18.51
C ASP A 23 5.37 -7.43 18.26
N GLY A 24 4.80 -6.23 18.15
CA GLY A 24 5.55 -5.00 17.86
C GLY A 24 6.37 -4.47 19.04
N ALA A 25 7.22 -3.47 18.77
CA ALA A 25 8.21 -2.97 19.74
C ALA A 25 7.64 -2.02 20.80
N TYR A 26 6.44 -1.47 20.58
CA TYR A 26 5.83 -0.46 21.44
C TYR A 26 4.82 -1.05 22.42
N ASP A 27 4.35 -0.25 23.37
CA ASP A 27 3.14 -0.63 24.10
C ASP A 27 1.96 -0.65 23.11
N VAL A 28 1.13 -1.70 23.19
CA VAL A 28 0.02 -1.91 22.25
C VAL A 28 -1.00 -0.76 22.30
N GLY A 29 -1.22 -0.14 23.47
CA GLY A 29 -2.12 1.00 23.61
C GLY A 29 -1.57 2.22 22.86
N ASP A 30 -0.27 2.47 23.00
CA ASP A 30 0.41 3.56 22.30
C ASP A 30 0.48 3.33 20.78
N ALA A 31 0.74 2.10 20.34
CA ALA A 31 0.72 1.73 18.93
C ALA A 31 -0.67 1.97 18.30
N LEU A 32 -1.74 1.55 18.98
CA LEU A 32 -3.11 1.80 18.56
C LEU A 32 -3.46 3.29 18.54
N TRP A 33 -2.96 4.06 19.52
CA TRP A 33 -3.14 5.51 19.53
C TRP A 33 -2.53 6.16 18.30
N TRP A 34 -1.31 5.77 17.91
CA TRP A 34 -0.60 6.36 16.76
C TRP A 34 -1.17 5.97 15.40
N LEU A 35 -1.98 4.90 15.30
CA LEU A 35 -2.75 4.62 14.08
C LEU A 35 -3.74 5.75 13.77
N ASP A 36 -4.43 6.26 14.80
CA ASP A 36 -5.42 7.33 14.68
C ASP A 36 -4.78 8.73 14.81
N HIS A 37 -3.68 8.84 15.55
CA HIS A 37 -3.00 10.10 15.88
C HIS A 37 -1.49 10.04 15.57
N PRO A 38 -1.09 9.95 14.29
CA PRO A 38 0.28 9.60 13.90
C PRO A 38 1.34 10.63 14.30
N SER A 39 0.97 11.82 14.75
CA SER A 39 1.89 12.90 15.14
C SER A 39 1.68 13.42 16.57
N ALA A 40 0.71 12.87 17.31
CA ALA A 40 0.45 13.27 18.68
C ALA A 40 1.17 12.34 19.65
N ASP A 41 1.73 12.89 20.72
CA ASP A 41 2.24 12.09 21.83
C ASP A 41 1.11 11.21 22.37
N CYS A 42 1.44 9.99 22.78
CA CYS A 42 0.44 9.07 23.30
C CYS A 42 0.05 9.41 24.75
N PRO A 43 -1.08 8.88 25.24
CA PRO A 43 -1.52 9.11 26.62
C PRO A 43 -0.53 8.62 27.69
N SER A 44 0.34 7.66 27.38
CA SER A 44 1.39 7.20 28.29
C SER A 44 2.51 8.25 28.49
N GLY A 45 2.60 9.23 27.58
CA GLY A 45 3.62 10.27 27.57
C GLY A 45 4.81 9.99 26.64
N GLU A 46 4.87 8.83 25.99
CA GLU A 46 5.85 8.54 24.94
C GLU A 46 5.61 9.45 23.71
N PRO A 47 6.66 10.07 23.14
CA PRO A 47 6.53 10.91 21.98
C PRO A 47 6.18 10.10 20.74
N ALA A 48 5.37 10.68 19.84
CA ALA A 48 5.05 10.02 18.57
C ALA A 48 6.34 9.67 17.80
N PRO A 49 6.52 8.44 17.30
CA PRO A 49 7.72 8.05 16.55
C PRO A 49 7.96 8.94 15.33
N ARG A 50 6.89 9.47 14.70
CA ARG A 50 6.98 10.42 13.60
C ARG A 50 7.60 11.78 13.98
N ARG A 51 7.64 12.16 15.26
CA ARG A 51 8.31 13.42 15.67
C ARG A 51 9.81 13.39 15.38
N ALA A 52 10.45 12.22 15.49
CA ALA A 52 11.86 12.06 15.15
C ALA A 52 12.12 12.39 13.67
N LEU A 53 11.18 12.08 12.78
CA LEU A 53 11.30 12.35 11.34
C LEU A 53 11.41 13.84 11.03
N ALA A 54 10.70 14.72 11.73
CA ALA A 54 10.74 16.15 11.43
C ALA A 54 12.14 16.76 11.64
N GLY A 55 12.87 16.27 12.64
CA GLY A 55 14.26 16.67 12.89
C GLY A 55 15.19 16.17 11.78
N LEU A 56 15.04 14.91 11.39
CA LEU A 56 15.84 14.29 10.34
C LEU A 56 15.55 14.86 8.96
N GLN A 57 14.29 15.13 8.63
CA GLN A 57 13.88 15.81 7.40
C GLN A 57 14.55 17.18 7.29
N ARG A 58 14.52 17.96 8.37
CA ARG A 58 15.19 19.26 8.39
C ARG A 58 16.70 19.13 8.18
N ALA A 59 17.33 18.10 8.76
CA ALA A 59 18.76 17.86 8.62
C ALA A 59 19.14 17.34 7.21
N ALA A 60 18.35 16.42 6.65
CA ALA A 60 18.56 15.82 5.34
C ALA A 60 18.37 16.84 4.20
N PHE A 61 17.40 17.74 4.34
CA PHE A 61 17.07 18.75 3.32
C PHE A 61 17.62 20.15 3.62
N ALA A 62 18.47 20.31 4.65
CA ALA A 62 19.16 21.57 4.88
C ALA A 62 20.18 21.82 3.76
N ARG A 63 20.26 23.05 3.27
CA ARG A 63 21.28 23.44 2.28
C ARG A 63 22.68 23.30 2.92
N PRO A 64 23.58 22.45 2.39
CA PRO A 64 24.92 22.33 2.93
C PRO A 64 25.71 23.62 2.68
N SER A 65 26.34 24.14 3.71
CA SER A 65 27.23 25.32 3.67
C SER A 65 28.71 24.97 3.50
N GLY A 66 29.06 23.67 3.55
CA GLY A 66 30.40 23.16 3.30
C GLY A 66 30.45 21.63 3.21
N ALA A 67 31.61 21.09 2.79
CA ALA A 67 31.80 19.66 2.51
C ALA A 67 31.47 18.71 3.69
N GLY A 68 31.65 19.16 4.93
CA GLY A 68 31.29 18.36 6.11
C GLY A 68 29.78 18.24 6.36
N GLU A 69 28.98 19.15 5.81
CA GLU A 69 27.52 19.15 5.98
C GLU A 69 26.83 18.25 4.96
N GLU A 70 27.43 18.04 3.79
CA GLU A 70 26.94 17.09 2.79
C GLU A 70 26.95 15.66 3.32
N VAL A 71 28.05 15.25 3.98
CA VAL A 71 28.13 13.94 4.64
C VAL A 71 27.06 13.79 5.74
N ARG A 72 26.79 14.86 6.49
CA ARG A 72 25.74 14.88 7.51
C ARG A 72 24.34 14.78 6.90
N ALA A 73 24.09 15.46 5.78
CA ALA A 73 22.82 15.40 5.06
C ALA A 73 22.56 13.98 4.50
N LEU A 74 23.57 13.34 3.91
CA LEU A 74 23.50 11.96 3.44
C LEU A 74 23.25 10.97 4.58
N ALA A 75 23.94 11.14 5.72
CA ALA A 75 23.70 10.32 6.91
C ALA A 75 22.26 10.49 7.42
N ALA A 76 21.78 11.74 7.52
CA ALA A 76 20.41 12.04 7.94
C ALA A 76 19.37 11.45 6.97
N GLN A 77 19.65 11.43 5.66
CA GLN A 77 18.78 10.81 4.66
C GLN A 77 18.72 9.29 4.85
N SER A 78 19.86 8.62 5.05
CA SER A 78 19.88 7.17 5.32
C SER A 78 19.16 6.79 6.61
N GLU A 79 19.26 7.63 7.65
CA GLU A 79 18.56 7.43 8.92
C GLU A 79 17.05 7.66 8.79
N LEU A 80 16.65 8.67 8.01
CA LEU A 80 15.26 8.96 7.68
C LEU A 80 14.61 7.77 6.96
N ASP A 81 15.28 7.19 5.96
CA ASP A 81 14.76 6.03 5.22
C ASP A 81 14.63 4.79 6.11
N ALA A 82 15.61 4.57 7.00
CA ALA A 82 15.59 3.48 7.97
C ALA A 82 14.41 3.62 8.95
N ILE A 83 14.20 4.81 9.51
CA ILE A 83 13.08 5.07 10.42
C ILE A 83 11.76 4.99 9.66
N GLY A 84 11.67 5.54 8.45
CA GLY A 84 10.47 5.45 7.61
C GLY A 84 10.04 4.00 7.39
N THR A 85 10.99 3.13 7.06
CA THR A 85 10.75 1.68 6.88
C THR A 85 10.31 1.02 8.19
N SER A 86 10.97 1.35 9.31
CA SER A 86 10.59 0.82 10.62
C SER A 86 9.16 1.21 11.01
N LEU A 87 8.76 2.46 10.77
CA LEU A 87 7.41 2.94 11.11
C LEU A 87 6.32 2.28 10.27
N GLU A 88 6.60 2.02 8.99
CA GLU A 88 5.65 1.30 8.14
C GLU A 88 5.50 -0.16 8.57
N SER A 89 6.62 -0.81 8.95
CA SER A 89 6.58 -2.16 9.52
C SER A 89 5.77 -2.22 10.82
N GLU A 90 5.98 -1.29 11.74
CA GLU A 90 5.24 -1.21 13.01
C GLU A 90 3.75 -0.92 12.79
N ARG A 91 3.43 -0.06 11.82
CA ARG A 91 2.05 0.19 11.41
C ARG A 91 1.39 -1.08 10.89
N ALA A 92 2.04 -1.78 9.96
CA ALA A 92 1.52 -3.02 9.37
C ALA A 92 1.31 -4.10 10.45
N GLU A 93 2.23 -4.22 11.40
CA GLU A 93 2.12 -5.14 12.53
C GLU A 93 0.92 -4.81 13.43
N THR A 94 0.70 -3.53 13.73
CA THR A 94 -0.45 -3.08 14.52
C THR A 94 -1.78 -3.35 13.79
N GLU A 95 -1.83 -3.07 12.47
CA GLU A 95 -3.01 -3.34 11.64
C GLU A 95 -3.29 -4.85 11.49
N ARG A 96 -2.24 -5.69 11.41
CA ARG A 96 -2.33 -7.15 11.40
C ARG A 96 -2.93 -7.68 12.71
N ALA A 97 -2.37 -7.27 13.86
CA ALA A 97 -2.86 -7.67 15.18
C ALA A 97 -4.33 -7.26 15.40
N LEU A 98 -4.72 -6.07 14.92
CA LEU A 98 -6.12 -5.62 14.91
C LEU A 98 -7.02 -6.55 14.10
N ALA A 99 -6.63 -6.90 12.88
CA ALA A 99 -7.42 -7.75 12.01
C ALA A 99 -7.62 -9.15 12.61
N GLU A 100 -6.57 -9.74 13.17
CA GLU A 100 -6.61 -11.07 13.82
C GLU A 100 -7.43 -11.05 15.11
N ALA A 101 -7.29 -10.02 15.93
CA ALA A 101 -8.10 -9.84 17.14
C ALA A 101 -9.59 -9.75 16.81
N LEU A 102 -9.97 -9.01 15.75
CA LEU A 102 -11.35 -8.92 15.29
C LEU A 102 -11.88 -10.28 14.80
N ALA A 103 -11.09 -11.01 14.00
CA ALA A 103 -11.45 -12.35 13.54
C ALA A 103 -11.68 -13.33 14.72
N THR A 104 -10.83 -13.28 15.74
CA THR A 104 -10.95 -14.09 16.96
C THR A 104 -12.21 -13.76 17.76
N LEU A 105 -12.60 -12.48 17.83
CA LEU A 105 -13.83 -12.07 18.52
C LEU A 105 -15.09 -12.47 17.74
N ASP A 106 -15.06 -12.36 16.41
CA ASP A 106 -16.18 -12.68 15.53
C ASP A 106 -16.41 -14.19 15.35
N ALA A 107 -15.40 -15.05 15.55
CA ALA A 107 -15.55 -16.50 15.46
C ALA A 107 -16.29 -17.12 16.68
N ARG A 108 -16.35 -16.41 17.82
CA ARG A 108 -16.92 -16.94 19.09
C ARG A 108 -18.45 -16.97 19.25
N PRO A 109 -19.29 -16.17 18.54
CA PRO A 109 -20.76 -16.26 18.66
C PRO A 109 -21.32 -17.64 18.29
N ALA A 110 -20.63 -18.40 17.44
CA ALA A 110 -21.12 -19.69 16.94
C ALA A 110 -21.04 -20.83 17.98
N MET A 111 -20.07 -20.79 18.92
CA MET A 111 -19.92 -21.89 19.88
C MET A 111 -20.92 -21.84 21.04
N ARG A 112 -21.36 -20.65 21.50
CA ARG A 112 -22.27 -20.56 22.66
C ARG A 112 -23.70 -21.05 22.40
N ARG A 113 -24.17 -21.10 21.14
CA ARG A 113 -25.50 -21.64 20.81
C ARG A 113 -25.57 -23.17 20.77
N ARG A 114 -24.45 -23.88 20.58
CA ARG A 114 -24.47 -25.36 20.53
C ARG A 114 -24.44 -26.03 21.92
N THR A 115 -23.88 -25.38 22.93
CA THR A 115 -23.75 -25.98 24.26
C THR A 115 -25.03 -25.89 25.11
N THR A 116 -25.93 -24.94 24.83
CA THR A 116 -27.18 -24.79 25.59
C THR A 116 -28.27 -25.81 25.19
N VAL A 117 -28.22 -26.35 23.97
CA VAL A 117 -29.24 -27.32 23.49
C VAL A 117 -28.99 -28.73 24.03
N LEU A 118 -27.74 -29.10 24.34
CA LEU A 118 -27.42 -30.43 24.87
C LEU A 118 -27.75 -30.61 26.37
N LEU A 119 -27.79 -29.51 27.15
CA LEU A 119 -28.18 -29.58 28.57
C LEU A 119 -29.70 -29.59 28.78
N ALA A 120 -30.50 -29.04 27.86
CA ALA A 120 -31.96 -29.15 27.92
C ALA A 120 -32.47 -30.56 27.53
N GLY A 121 -31.69 -31.35 26.77
CA GLY A 121 -32.03 -32.74 26.43
C GLY A 121 -31.67 -33.77 27.50
N ALA A 122 -30.80 -33.44 28.46
CA ALA A 122 -30.34 -34.39 29.48
C ALA A 122 -31.24 -34.46 30.74
N PHE A 123 -32.13 -33.50 30.95
CA PHE A 123 -33.04 -33.50 32.12
C PHE A 123 -34.38 -34.22 31.90
N ILE A 124 -34.67 -34.73 30.68
CA ILE A 124 -35.88 -35.54 30.43
C ILE A 124 -35.62 -37.05 30.61
N ALA A 125 -34.35 -37.49 30.66
CA ALA A 125 -34.01 -38.91 30.83
C ALA A 125 -33.88 -39.38 32.30
N ALA A 126 -33.99 -38.49 33.29
CA ALA A 126 -33.88 -38.82 34.72
C ALA A 126 -35.23 -38.81 35.46
N GLY A 127 -36.34 -38.93 34.73
CA GLY A 127 -37.71 -38.91 35.27
C GLY A 127 -38.55 -40.16 35.00
N CYS A 128 -37.95 -41.31 34.67
CA CYS A 128 -38.69 -42.56 34.42
C CYS A 128 -37.95 -43.82 34.96
N LEU A 129 -37.60 -43.83 36.25
CA LEU A 129 -37.22 -45.05 36.98
C LEU A 129 -38.14 -45.30 38.18
N ALA A 130 -39.45 -45.22 37.96
CA ALA A 130 -40.45 -45.80 38.84
C ALA A 130 -41.73 -46.08 38.05
N GLY A 131 -41.87 -47.30 37.50
CA GLY A 131 -43.13 -47.71 36.88
C GLY A 131 -43.04 -48.88 35.90
N ALA A 132 -43.11 -50.09 36.45
CA ALA A 132 -43.81 -51.25 35.90
C ALA A 132 -43.54 -51.72 34.45
N ALA A 133 -42.77 -52.81 34.38
CA ALA A 133 -43.17 -54.12 33.86
C ALA A 133 -44.18 -54.25 32.70
N VAL A 134 -43.77 -55.15 31.79
CA VAL A 134 -44.52 -56.07 30.92
C VAL A 134 -44.76 -55.65 29.45
N PHE A 135 -44.42 -56.63 28.59
CA PHE A 135 -44.82 -56.89 27.19
C PHE A 135 -43.85 -56.57 26.04
N VAL A 136 -43.03 -57.58 25.75
CA VAL A 136 -42.95 -58.32 24.46
C VAL A 136 -43.54 -57.62 23.22
N ALA A 137 -42.69 -57.35 22.22
CA ALA A 137 -42.91 -57.78 20.83
C ALA A 137 -41.67 -57.53 19.94
N THR A 138 -41.28 -58.60 19.26
CA THR A 138 -40.37 -58.69 18.11
C THR A 138 -40.89 -57.96 16.87
N THR A 139 -40.00 -57.31 16.10
CA THR A 139 -39.90 -57.34 14.60
C THR A 139 -38.70 -56.48 14.15
N VAL A 140 -37.67 -57.04 13.50
CA VAL A 140 -37.46 -57.24 12.04
C VAL A 140 -37.11 -55.96 11.26
N ILE A 141 -35.83 -55.89 10.86
CA ILE A 141 -35.23 -55.55 9.55
C ILE A 141 -35.96 -54.49 8.68
N ALA A 142 -35.27 -53.39 8.36
CA ALA A 142 -35.17 -52.88 6.99
C ALA A 142 -34.05 -51.83 6.85
N SER A 143 -32.97 -52.22 6.18
CA SER A 143 -32.09 -51.35 5.41
C SER A 143 -32.85 -50.77 4.22
N GLN A 144 -32.83 -49.46 4.01
CA GLN A 144 -33.18 -48.84 2.73
C GLN A 144 -32.32 -47.59 2.47
N SER A 145 -31.50 -47.73 1.43
CA SER A 145 -30.90 -46.69 0.62
C SER A 145 -31.86 -46.26 -0.48
N ALA A 146 -31.97 -44.95 -0.75
CA ALA A 146 -32.33 -44.29 -2.02
C ALA A 146 -32.60 -42.80 -1.71
N ALA A 147 -31.82 -41.83 -2.19
CA ALA A 147 -31.83 -41.27 -3.55
C ALA A 147 -32.99 -40.28 -3.81
N GLY A 148 -32.62 -39.04 -4.17
CA GLY A 148 -33.33 -38.23 -5.17
C GLY A 148 -34.28 -37.12 -4.67
N GLY A 149 -34.15 -35.94 -5.31
CA GLY A 149 -35.15 -34.85 -5.33
C GLY A 149 -34.56 -33.51 -4.86
N ALA A 150 -33.94 -32.70 -5.71
CA ALA A 150 -34.54 -31.83 -6.74
C ALA A 150 -35.42 -30.71 -6.15
N GLY A 151 -35.12 -29.48 -6.55
CA GLY A 151 -35.39 -28.24 -5.81
C GLY A 151 -36.77 -27.64 -5.97
N ILE A 152 -36.97 -26.49 -5.32
CA ILE A 152 -37.98 -25.49 -5.66
C ILE A 152 -37.36 -24.10 -5.41
N ALA A 153 -37.44 -23.27 -6.46
CA ALA A 153 -37.13 -21.85 -6.50
C ALA A 153 -38.15 -21.05 -5.68
N ALA A 154 -37.70 -19.95 -5.07
CA ALA A 154 -38.58 -18.91 -4.55
C ALA A 154 -38.11 -17.57 -5.11
N ASP A 155 -38.83 -17.11 -6.13
CA ASP A 155 -38.81 -15.75 -6.63
C ASP A 155 -39.31 -14.79 -5.54
N GLY A 156 -38.60 -13.68 -5.37
CA GLY A 156 -38.94 -12.59 -4.46
C GLY A 156 -38.84 -11.26 -5.20
N ASP A 157 -39.85 -10.99 -6.03
CA ASP A 157 -40.11 -9.73 -6.71
C ASP A 157 -40.50 -8.64 -5.70
N SER A 158 -39.92 -7.45 -5.82
CA SER A 158 -40.37 -6.24 -5.11
C SER A 158 -39.93 -4.99 -5.87
N ALA A 159 -40.79 -4.60 -6.80
CA ALA A 159 -40.79 -3.31 -7.47
C ALA A 159 -41.00 -2.15 -6.48
N GLY A 160 -40.02 -1.24 -6.42
CA GLY A 160 -40.12 0.05 -5.73
C GLY A 160 -40.09 1.20 -6.72
N LYS A 161 -41.28 1.59 -7.21
CA LYS A 161 -41.51 2.75 -8.08
C LYS A 161 -41.69 3.98 -7.19
N SER A 162 -40.79 4.96 -7.24
CA SER A 162 -41.07 6.31 -6.72
C SER A 162 -40.70 7.37 -7.75
N VAL A 163 -41.65 8.28 -7.93
CA VAL A 163 -41.74 9.29 -8.97
C VAL A 163 -41.34 10.62 -8.37
N GLY A 164 -40.46 11.34 -9.06
CA GLY A 164 -40.51 12.79 -9.27
C GLY A 164 -40.29 13.73 -8.07
N ASN A 165 -39.27 14.58 -8.19
CA ASN A 165 -39.56 16.01 -8.31
C ASN A 165 -38.40 16.80 -8.92
N SER A 166 -38.71 17.53 -10.00
CA SER A 166 -37.93 18.64 -10.52
C SER A 166 -38.20 19.89 -9.68
N ALA A 167 -37.17 20.68 -9.39
CA ALA A 167 -37.33 22.11 -9.17
C ALA A 167 -36.05 22.86 -9.54
N ASN A 168 -36.21 23.78 -10.49
CA ASN A 168 -35.30 24.85 -10.84
C ASN A 168 -35.02 25.78 -9.64
N GLY A 169 -33.80 26.31 -9.56
CA GLY A 169 -33.44 27.44 -8.70
C GLY A 169 -32.13 28.07 -9.20
N ALA A 170 -32.23 29.32 -9.62
CA ALA A 170 -31.22 30.12 -10.35
C ALA A 170 -30.09 30.66 -9.42
N PRO A 171 -29.10 31.42 -9.95
CA PRO A 171 -27.83 31.73 -9.28
C PRO A 171 -27.93 32.93 -8.33
N GLY A 172 -27.22 32.85 -7.21
CA GLY A 172 -27.08 33.92 -6.23
C GLY A 172 -25.69 34.56 -6.29
N ASP A 173 -25.67 35.80 -6.76
CA ASP A 173 -24.61 36.79 -6.71
C ASP A 173 -24.54 37.45 -5.30
N ASN A 174 -23.48 38.23 -5.04
CA ASN A 174 -23.12 38.99 -3.82
C ASN A 174 -22.24 38.23 -2.80
N GLY A 175 -21.13 38.76 -2.30
CA GLY A 175 -20.60 40.11 -2.44
C GLY A 175 -19.29 40.27 -1.69
N ASP A 176 -18.66 41.39 -2.02
CA ASP A 176 -17.39 41.91 -1.52
C ASP A 176 -17.25 41.92 0.00
N ASN A 177 -16.06 41.61 0.49
CA ASN A 177 -15.52 42.18 1.72
C ASN A 177 -14.08 42.61 1.49
N ALA A 178 -13.96 43.89 1.13
CA ALA A 178 -12.73 44.64 1.16
C ALA A 178 -12.48 45.21 2.56
N ALA A 179 -11.18 45.25 2.90
CA ALA A 179 -10.49 46.28 3.68
C ALA A 179 -10.59 46.32 5.22
N GLU A 180 -9.48 46.85 5.76
CA GLU A 180 -9.12 47.25 7.14
C GLU A 180 -8.34 46.21 7.95
N SER A 181 -7.18 46.48 8.56
CA SER A 181 -6.32 47.67 8.70
C SER A 181 -4.97 47.17 9.29
N ALA A 182 -3.82 47.58 8.73
CA ALA A 182 -2.86 48.53 9.29
C ALA A 182 -2.25 48.22 10.69
N ALA A 183 -0.91 48.08 10.72
CA ALA A 183 0.06 48.61 11.71
C ALA A 183 1.35 47.75 11.65
N ASP A 184 2.43 48.24 11.03
CA ASP A 184 3.49 49.08 11.64
C ASP A 184 4.36 48.35 12.67
N GLY A 185 5.66 48.26 12.35
CA GLY A 185 6.68 47.67 13.21
C GLY A 185 8.07 47.68 12.58
N ALA A 186 8.63 48.88 12.44
CA ALA A 186 9.99 49.15 11.97
C ALA A 186 11.09 48.57 12.90
N GLY A 187 12.25 48.24 12.33
CA GLY A 187 13.44 47.81 13.08
C GLY A 187 14.71 47.65 12.23
N THR A 188 15.20 48.77 11.68
CA THR A 188 16.61 49.15 11.42
C THR A 188 17.72 48.08 11.20
N ALA A 189 18.28 48.14 9.98
CA ALA A 189 19.70 48.33 9.62
C ALA A 189 20.80 47.41 10.20
N ALA A 190 21.58 46.77 9.30
CA ALA A 190 23.03 47.00 9.22
C ALA A 190 23.69 46.34 7.98
N ALA A 191 24.57 47.13 7.37
CA ALA A 191 25.79 46.76 6.66
C ALA A 191 25.71 46.18 5.23
N ASP A 192 25.88 47.13 4.30
CA ASP A 192 26.68 46.96 3.09
C ASP A 192 27.98 46.20 3.35
N GLY A 193 28.21 45.16 2.57
CA GLY A 193 29.45 44.39 2.53
C GLY A 193 29.68 43.89 1.11
N GLY A 194 30.08 44.82 0.23
CA GLY A 194 30.59 44.47 -1.09
C GLY A 194 31.79 43.53 -0.95
N SER A 195 31.70 42.36 -1.58
CA SER A 195 32.85 41.47 -1.75
C SER A 195 32.82 40.92 -3.17
N SER A 196 33.65 41.54 -4.00
CA SER A 196 34.06 41.04 -5.30
C SER A 196 34.91 39.79 -5.09
N TYR A 197 34.43 38.63 -5.54
CA TYR A 197 35.26 37.44 -5.67
C TYR A 197 35.57 37.24 -7.15
N SER A 198 36.82 37.54 -7.50
CA SER A 198 37.48 37.02 -8.68
C SER A 198 37.51 35.49 -8.57
N ALA A 199 36.78 34.79 -9.44
CA ALA A 199 36.94 33.36 -9.64
C ALA A 199 38.24 33.11 -10.42
N THR A 200 39.35 33.02 -9.69
CA THR A 200 40.59 32.44 -10.21
C THR A 200 40.35 30.93 -10.33
N GLY A 201 40.51 30.40 -11.55
CA GLY A 201 40.36 28.99 -11.84
C GLY A 201 41.16 28.11 -10.88
N GLY A 202 40.43 27.28 -10.14
CA GLY A 202 40.96 26.14 -9.43
C GLY A 202 40.38 24.90 -10.08
N ASP A 203 41.24 24.07 -10.65
CA ASP A 203 40.93 22.77 -11.21
C ASP A 203 40.44 21.85 -10.09
N GLY A 204 39.17 22.01 -9.72
CA GLY A 204 38.47 21.13 -8.80
C GLY A 204 38.13 19.85 -9.54
N SER A 205 38.90 18.80 -9.30
CA SER A 205 38.51 17.42 -9.64
C SER A 205 37.10 17.18 -9.10
N ALA A 206 36.11 17.23 -10.00
CA ALA A 206 34.76 16.78 -9.72
C ALA A 206 34.85 15.37 -9.15
N ALA A 207 34.19 15.13 -8.01
CA ALA A 207 34.02 13.79 -7.48
C ALA A 207 33.54 12.88 -8.61
N PRO A 208 34.14 11.70 -8.82
CA PRO A 208 33.77 10.85 -9.94
C PRO A 208 32.28 10.52 -9.82
N THR A 209 31.50 10.99 -10.79
CA THR A 209 30.11 10.57 -10.97
C THR A 209 30.06 9.05 -10.89
N PRO A 210 29.21 8.45 -10.05
CA PRO A 210 29.10 7.01 -9.93
C PRO A 210 28.87 6.42 -11.32
N ARG A 211 29.88 5.73 -11.83
CA ARG A 211 29.80 5.07 -13.14
C ARG A 211 29.06 3.76 -12.94
N LEU A 212 27.89 3.65 -13.58
CA LEU A 212 27.16 2.39 -13.79
C LEU A 212 27.90 1.50 -14.79
N THR A 213 29.16 1.17 -14.52
CA THR A 213 30.01 0.32 -15.39
C THR A 213 30.14 -1.10 -14.87
N ALA A 214 29.50 -1.44 -13.75
CA ALA A 214 29.43 -2.82 -13.29
C ALA A 214 28.37 -3.56 -14.12
N ALA A 215 28.75 -4.69 -14.72
CA ALA A 215 27.78 -5.63 -15.28
C ALA A 215 26.72 -5.93 -14.19
N PRO A 216 25.42 -6.00 -14.55
CA PRO A 216 24.85 -6.20 -15.88
C PRO A 216 24.36 -4.92 -16.59
N TYR A 217 24.72 -3.73 -16.13
CA TYR A 217 24.18 -2.50 -16.72
C TYR A 217 24.85 -2.14 -18.05
N PRO A 218 24.10 -1.60 -19.03
CA PRO A 218 24.70 -1.11 -20.25
C PRO A 218 25.51 0.15 -19.99
N ASN A 219 26.43 0.47 -20.90
CA ASN A 219 27.15 1.73 -20.86
C ASN A 219 26.19 2.88 -21.19
N PHE A 220 25.62 3.50 -20.16
CA PHE A 220 24.85 4.72 -20.31
C PHE A 220 25.77 5.87 -20.77
N PRO A 221 25.37 6.68 -21.77
CA PRO A 221 26.14 7.83 -22.21
C PRO A 221 26.56 8.72 -21.03
N PRO A 222 27.79 9.25 -21.03
CA PRO A 222 28.20 10.22 -20.02
C PRO A 222 27.40 11.52 -20.19
N GLY A 223 27.05 12.16 -19.08
CA GLY A 223 26.34 13.46 -19.07
C GLY A 223 24.83 13.37 -19.13
N ILE A 224 24.25 12.16 -19.05
CA ILE A 224 22.82 12.03 -18.79
C ILE A 224 22.57 12.46 -17.33
N GLY A 225 21.79 13.53 -17.14
CA GLY A 225 21.56 14.14 -15.83
C GLY A 225 20.85 13.22 -14.82
N ALA A 226 20.80 13.68 -13.57
CA ALA A 226 20.05 13.01 -12.50
C ALA A 226 18.56 12.83 -12.83
N ASP A 227 18.03 13.68 -13.71
CA ASP A 227 16.64 13.64 -14.19
C ASP A 227 16.54 12.90 -15.52
N SER A 228 16.97 11.64 -15.57
CA SER A 228 16.95 10.86 -16.81
C SER A 228 16.46 9.45 -16.62
N TYR A 229 16.09 8.80 -17.72
CA TYR A 229 15.69 7.40 -17.69
C TYR A 229 16.79 6.49 -17.07
N SER A 230 18.06 6.84 -17.21
CA SER A 230 19.16 6.04 -16.66
C SER A 230 19.34 6.18 -15.15
N ALA A 231 18.85 7.28 -14.56
CA ALA A 231 19.04 7.59 -13.15
C ALA A 231 18.41 6.54 -12.22
N VAL A 232 17.34 5.89 -12.66
CA VAL A 232 16.69 4.80 -11.91
C VAL A 232 17.64 3.61 -11.65
N PHE A 233 18.62 3.38 -12.51
CA PHE A 233 19.58 2.30 -12.33
C PHE A 233 20.75 2.68 -11.42
N SER A 234 20.87 3.96 -11.01
CA SER A 234 21.97 4.45 -10.19
C SER A 234 21.91 3.96 -8.73
N HIS A 235 20.73 3.59 -8.24
CA HIS A 235 20.55 3.05 -6.91
C HIS A 235 20.49 1.52 -6.91
N GLY A 236 20.76 0.92 -5.75
CA GLY A 236 20.58 -0.51 -5.52
C GLY A 236 19.11 -0.93 -5.66
N GLN A 237 18.88 -2.21 -5.94
CA GLN A 237 17.53 -2.77 -5.99
C GLN A 237 16.93 -2.80 -4.57
N LEU A 238 15.74 -2.25 -4.43
CA LEU A 238 14.93 -2.30 -3.22
C LEU A 238 13.95 -3.49 -3.27
N VAL A 239 13.33 -3.83 -2.15
CA VAL A 239 12.24 -4.84 -2.12
C VAL A 239 11.11 -4.42 -3.07
N ALA A 240 10.86 -3.10 -3.12
CA ALA A 240 9.93 -2.43 -4.01
C ALA A 240 10.15 -2.71 -5.51
N ASP A 241 11.40 -2.97 -5.87
CA ASP A 241 11.83 -3.16 -7.24
C ASP A 241 11.70 -4.61 -7.71
N LEU A 242 11.26 -5.53 -6.84
CA LEU A 242 11.07 -6.92 -7.22
C LEU A 242 9.77 -7.07 -8.04
N PRO A 243 9.82 -7.79 -9.18
CA PRO A 243 8.61 -8.04 -9.95
C PRO A 243 7.65 -8.96 -9.17
N PRO A 244 6.33 -8.79 -9.32
CA PRO A 244 5.32 -9.57 -8.59
C PRO A 244 5.27 -11.05 -9.02
N SER A 245 5.76 -11.37 -10.21
CA SER A 245 5.90 -12.74 -10.72
C SER A 245 7.21 -12.90 -11.48
N GLU A 246 7.60 -14.15 -11.73
CA GLU A 246 8.77 -14.46 -12.55
C GLU A 246 8.62 -13.86 -13.96
N PRO A 247 9.52 -12.95 -14.38
CA PRO A 247 9.47 -12.34 -15.70
C PRO A 247 10.03 -13.27 -16.77
N ALA A 248 9.99 -12.83 -18.03
CA ALA A 248 10.58 -13.58 -19.15
C ALA A 248 12.08 -13.80 -18.90
N GLN A 249 12.61 -14.96 -19.30
CA GLN A 249 14.01 -15.35 -19.03
C GLN A 249 15.04 -14.38 -19.60
N GLU A 250 14.65 -13.57 -20.58
CA GLU A 250 15.48 -12.52 -21.15
C GLU A 250 15.57 -11.26 -20.28
N LEU A 251 14.72 -11.08 -19.28
CA LEU A 251 14.75 -9.94 -18.35
C LEU A 251 15.54 -10.30 -17.09
N LEU A 252 16.54 -9.49 -16.75
CA LEU A 252 17.39 -9.75 -15.60
C LEU A 252 16.72 -9.25 -14.32
N VAL A 253 16.20 -10.16 -13.51
CA VAL A 253 15.45 -9.85 -12.26
C VAL A 253 16.20 -8.90 -11.33
N SER A 254 17.52 -9.03 -11.20
CA SER A 254 18.37 -8.18 -10.34
C SER A 254 18.47 -6.71 -10.79
N THR A 255 17.98 -6.41 -12.00
CA THR A 255 18.05 -5.07 -12.61
C THR A 255 16.71 -4.35 -12.62
N PHE A 256 15.64 -4.99 -12.14
CA PHE A 256 14.34 -4.34 -12.07
C PHE A 256 14.40 -3.12 -11.14
N ARG A 257 13.68 -2.07 -11.52
CA ARG A 257 13.50 -0.83 -10.78
C ARG A 257 12.07 -0.35 -10.93
N ALA A 258 11.38 -0.11 -9.83
CA ALA A 258 10.02 0.40 -9.86
C ALA A 258 10.02 1.86 -10.36
N LEU A 259 9.18 2.15 -11.36
CA LEU A 259 8.96 3.51 -11.87
C LEU A 259 7.72 4.17 -11.24
N ASN A 260 6.85 3.40 -10.58
CA ASN A 260 5.73 3.90 -9.81
C ASN A 260 5.57 3.15 -8.48
N VAL A 261 4.82 3.75 -7.55
CA VAL A 261 4.57 3.23 -6.19
C VAL A 261 3.50 2.13 -6.14
N SER A 262 2.90 1.77 -7.27
CA SER A 262 1.70 0.93 -7.39
C SER A 262 2.03 -0.57 -7.42
N GLN A 263 2.94 -1.02 -6.56
CA GLN A 263 3.35 -2.42 -6.52
C GLN A 263 2.15 -3.34 -6.24
N ASN A 264 2.14 -4.50 -6.89
CA ASN A 264 1.08 -5.52 -6.75
C ASN A 264 -0.33 -5.05 -7.18
N SER A 265 -0.43 -3.92 -7.88
CA SER A 265 -1.69 -3.44 -8.44
C SER A 265 -1.63 -3.38 -9.97
N PRO A 266 -2.77 -3.47 -10.66
CA PRO A 266 -2.85 -3.22 -12.09
C PRO A 266 -2.21 -1.87 -12.44
N GLY A 267 -1.21 -1.88 -13.32
CA GLY A 267 -0.45 -0.70 -13.68
C GLY A 267 0.89 -0.54 -12.95
N ALA A 268 1.41 -1.56 -12.26
CA ALA A 268 2.79 -1.53 -11.78
C ALA A 268 3.76 -1.46 -12.97
N VAL A 269 4.66 -0.48 -12.94
CA VAL A 269 5.61 -0.18 -14.03
C VAL A 269 7.03 -0.31 -13.52
N TYR A 270 7.86 -1.02 -14.28
CA TYR A 270 9.27 -1.25 -13.97
C TYR A 270 10.16 -0.90 -15.15
N ALA A 271 11.37 -0.44 -14.85
CA ALA A 271 12.49 -0.48 -15.76
C ALA A 271 13.34 -1.73 -15.47
N ALA A 272 13.88 -2.38 -16.49
CA ALA A 272 14.77 -3.53 -16.35
C ALA A 272 15.82 -3.54 -17.46
N ILE A 273 16.84 -4.38 -17.32
CA ILE A 273 17.84 -4.66 -18.36
C ILE A 273 17.64 -6.10 -18.87
N SER A 274 17.68 -6.29 -20.18
CA SER A 274 17.63 -7.63 -20.77
C SER A 274 18.99 -8.33 -20.77
N SER A 275 19.00 -9.64 -20.99
CA SER A 275 20.21 -10.44 -21.21
C SER A 275 21.00 -10.02 -22.45
N SER A 276 20.36 -9.31 -23.39
CA SER A 276 20.98 -8.67 -24.54
C SER A 276 21.45 -7.23 -24.27
N ASN A 277 21.45 -6.81 -22.99
CA ASN A 277 21.91 -5.50 -22.53
C ASN A 277 21.08 -4.32 -23.08
N GLN A 278 19.78 -4.54 -23.29
CA GLN A 278 18.83 -3.51 -23.70
C GLN A 278 18.04 -2.98 -22.51
N VAL A 279 17.59 -1.73 -22.58
CA VAL A 279 16.74 -1.12 -21.55
C VAL A 279 15.29 -1.48 -21.88
N CYS A 280 14.59 -2.03 -20.90
CA CYS A 280 13.22 -2.51 -21.04
C CYS A 280 12.28 -1.72 -20.13
N LEU A 281 11.10 -1.42 -20.67
CA LEU A 281 9.95 -0.93 -19.93
C LEU A 281 8.97 -2.09 -19.77
N VAL A 282 8.63 -2.44 -18.54
CA VAL A 282 7.78 -3.57 -18.18
C VAL A 282 6.55 -3.05 -17.45
N VAL A 283 5.36 -3.52 -17.82
CA VAL A 283 4.08 -3.11 -17.21
C VAL A 283 3.28 -4.35 -16.87
N TYR A 284 2.85 -4.44 -15.61
CA TYR A 284 1.97 -5.50 -15.12
C TYR A 284 0.53 -4.99 -15.10
N GLY A 285 -0.39 -5.73 -15.72
CA GLY A 285 -1.82 -5.45 -15.60
C GLY A 285 -2.52 -6.31 -14.54
N ASN A 286 -1.94 -7.45 -14.18
CA ASN A 286 -2.28 -8.25 -13.01
C ASN A 286 -1.03 -9.07 -12.60
N PRO A 287 -1.07 -9.91 -11.55
CA PRO A 287 0.11 -10.66 -11.10
C PRO A 287 0.70 -11.63 -12.13
N VAL A 288 -0.03 -12.00 -13.19
CA VAL A 288 0.43 -13.00 -14.18
C VAL A 288 0.55 -12.45 -15.61
N ASP A 289 -0.15 -11.36 -15.92
CA ASP A 289 -0.17 -10.72 -17.23
C ASP A 289 0.66 -9.44 -17.19
N TYR A 290 1.75 -9.45 -17.94
CA TYR A 290 2.59 -8.29 -18.16
C TYR A 290 2.97 -8.14 -19.63
N GLY A 291 3.30 -6.93 -20.03
CA GLY A 291 3.87 -6.59 -21.34
C GLY A 291 5.18 -5.86 -21.15
N TYR A 292 6.08 -5.95 -22.13
CA TYR A 292 7.31 -5.19 -22.11
C TYR A 292 7.76 -4.79 -23.52
N THR A 293 8.57 -3.74 -23.56
CA THR A 293 9.29 -3.32 -24.77
C THR A 293 10.73 -2.98 -24.39
N CYS A 294 11.69 -3.50 -25.15
CA CYS A 294 13.11 -3.24 -24.96
C CYS A 294 13.69 -2.51 -26.17
N ASP A 295 14.71 -1.68 -25.92
CA ASP A 295 15.46 -1.01 -26.97
C ASP A 295 16.89 -0.71 -26.52
N ASP A 296 17.75 -0.41 -27.49
CA ASP A 296 19.13 -0.01 -27.21
C ASP A 296 19.19 1.34 -26.52
N VAL A 297 20.21 1.53 -25.66
CA VAL A 297 20.40 2.73 -24.83
C VAL A 297 20.29 4.03 -25.64
N ASP A 298 20.95 4.11 -26.80
CA ASP A 298 20.95 5.30 -27.66
C ASP A 298 19.55 5.65 -28.19
N ARG A 299 18.73 4.62 -28.47
CA ARG A 299 17.36 4.83 -28.95
C ARG A 299 16.46 5.25 -27.81
N VAL A 300 16.58 4.65 -26.62
CA VAL A 300 15.83 5.08 -25.43
C VAL A 300 16.17 6.53 -25.09
N ALA A 301 17.45 6.92 -25.15
CA ALA A 301 17.87 8.30 -24.93
C ALA A 301 17.26 9.30 -25.94
N THR A 302 16.89 8.84 -27.14
CA THR A 302 16.33 9.71 -28.19
C THR A 302 14.80 9.76 -28.17
N ARG A 303 14.13 8.61 -27.94
CA ARG A 303 12.68 8.47 -28.14
C ARG A 303 11.89 8.00 -26.92
N GLY A 304 12.58 7.54 -25.88
CA GLY A 304 11.97 6.84 -24.75
C GLY A 304 11.50 5.43 -25.13
N LEU A 305 10.65 4.86 -24.27
CA LEU A 305 10.00 3.57 -24.47
C LEU A 305 8.49 3.72 -24.32
N GLN A 306 7.73 2.86 -25.01
CA GLN A 306 6.28 2.80 -24.89
C GLN A 306 5.83 1.35 -24.97
N VAL A 307 4.92 0.96 -24.08
CA VAL A 307 4.28 -0.35 -24.07
C VAL A 307 2.77 -0.18 -23.93
N SER A 308 2.02 -1.01 -24.65
CA SER A 308 0.57 -1.12 -24.49
C SER A 308 0.22 -2.57 -24.17
N LEU A 309 -0.63 -2.76 -23.17
CA LEU A 309 -1.04 -4.05 -22.66
C LEU A 309 -2.56 -4.07 -22.51
N ALA A 310 -3.21 -5.14 -22.94
CA ALA A 310 -4.61 -5.39 -22.62
C ALA A 310 -4.70 -6.73 -21.89
N THR A 311 -5.13 -6.70 -20.63
CA THR A 311 -5.27 -7.91 -19.81
C THR A 311 -6.69 -8.44 -19.85
N ARG A 312 -6.84 -9.70 -19.43
CA ARG A 312 -8.14 -10.33 -19.23
C ARG A 312 -8.48 -10.32 -17.76
N ASP A 313 -9.75 -10.60 -17.45
CA ASP A 313 -10.17 -10.86 -16.09
C ASP A 313 -9.33 -11.99 -15.50
N TYR A 314 -8.69 -11.71 -14.37
CA TYR A 314 -7.87 -12.68 -13.66
C TYR A 314 -8.62 -13.08 -12.39
N ARG A 315 -8.86 -14.37 -12.22
CA ARG A 315 -9.38 -14.92 -10.98
C ARG A 315 -8.23 -15.53 -10.20
N ASP A 316 -7.96 -14.95 -9.04
CA ASP A 316 -7.00 -15.50 -8.09
C ASP A 316 -7.46 -16.91 -7.67
N PRO A 317 -6.61 -17.95 -7.83
CA PRO A 317 -6.98 -19.33 -7.52
C PRO A 317 -7.15 -19.58 -6.02
N ASP A 318 -6.47 -18.82 -5.16
CA ASP A 318 -6.46 -19.01 -3.72
C ASP A 318 -7.60 -18.25 -3.05
N SER A 319 -7.81 -16.99 -3.44
CA SER A 319 -8.86 -16.14 -2.86
C SER A 319 -10.19 -16.20 -3.61
N GLY A 320 -10.18 -16.61 -4.87
CA GLY A 320 -11.34 -16.57 -5.76
C GLY A 320 -11.72 -15.16 -6.23
N LEU A 321 -10.97 -14.12 -5.81
CA LEU A 321 -11.20 -12.72 -6.18
C LEU A 321 -10.98 -12.53 -7.69
N VAL A 322 -11.86 -11.76 -8.33
CA VAL A 322 -11.74 -11.41 -9.74
C VAL A 322 -11.18 -10.01 -9.88
N THR A 323 -10.00 -9.90 -10.48
CA THR A 323 -9.42 -8.64 -10.93
C THR A 323 -9.88 -8.39 -12.36
N PRO A 324 -10.60 -7.30 -12.65
CA PRO A 324 -11.07 -7.01 -13.99
C PRO A 324 -9.90 -6.77 -14.94
N GLY A 325 -10.05 -7.20 -16.19
CA GLY A 325 -9.10 -6.88 -17.25
C GLY A 325 -9.01 -5.37 -17.47
N VAL A 326 -7.81 -4.88 -17.80
CA VAL A 326 -7.54 -3.46 -18.03
C VAL A 326 -6.73 -3.26 -19.31
N GLY A 327 -7.00 -2.16 -20.01
CA GLY A 327 -6.14 -1.65 -21.08
C GLY A 327 -5.19 -0.61 -20.51
N LEU A 328 -3.88 -0.85 -20.62
CA LEU A 328 -2.82 0.03 -20.13
C LEU A 328 -1.97 0.52 -21.32
N SER A 329 -1.64 1.80 -21.31
CA SER A 329 -0.65 2.40 -22.21
C SER A 329 0.34 3.21 -21.39
N VAL A 330 1.61 2.82 -21.43
CA VAL A 330 2.68 3.44 -20.64
C VAL A 330 3.74 3.98 -21.56
N ARG A 331 4.19 5.19 -21.29
CA ARG A 331 5.31 5.81 -22.00
C ARG A 331 6.30 6.38 -20.99
N TRP A 332 7.55 6.00 -21.17
CA TRP A 332 8.69 6.45 -20.38
C TRP A 332 9.60 7.30 -21.26
N LEU A 333 9.72 8.58 -20.94
CA LEU A 333 10.41 9.58 -21.75
C LEU A 333 11.92 9.61 -21.46
N PRO A 334 12.74 10.16 -22.36
CA PRO A 334 14.19 10.26 -22.15
C PRO A 334 14.62 11.02 -20.89
N ASP A 335 13.82 11.99 -20.45
CA ASP A 335 14.01 12.76 -19.19
C ASP A 335 13.55 11.97 -17.95
N GLY A 336 13.20 10.70 -18.11
CA GLY A 336 12.73 9.84 -17.02
C GLY A 336 11.26 10.05 -16.66
N ALA A 337 10.56 11.02 -17.25
CA ALA A 337 9.15 11.24 -16.97
C ALA A 337 8.30 10.04 -17.44
N LEU A 338 7.36 9.62 -16.60
CA LEU A 338 6.48 8.49 -16.84
C LEU A 338 5.04 8.98 -17.04
N THR A 339 4.38 8.47 -18.08
CA THR A 339 2.95 8.63 -18.30
C THR A 339 2.30 7.25 -18.36
N LEU A 340 1.20 7.08 -17.64
CA LEU A 340 0.44 5.85 -17.55
C LEU A 340 -1.03 6.21 -17.78
N ASP A 341 -1.56 5.74 -18.91
CA ASP A 341 -2.98 5.81 -19.23
C ASP A 341 -3.60 4.44 -18.96
N SER A 342 -4.67 4.42 -18.17
CA SER A 342 -5.45 3.22 -17.92
C SER A 342 -6.87 3.39 -18.45
N SER A 343 -7.39 2.32 -19.03
CA SER A 343 -8.76 2.22 -19.51
C SER A 343 -9.34 0.92 -19.01
N VAL A 344 -10.49 0.99 -18.34
CA VAL A 344 -11.27 -0.20 -18.07
C VAL A 344 -12.03 -0.51 -19.37
N PRO A 345 -11.95 -1.74 -19.93
CA PRO A 345 -12.82 -2.10 -21.04
C PRO A 345 -14.26 -1.84 -20.61
N TYR A 346 -14.99 -1.09 -21.45
CA TYR A 346 -16.36 -0.61 -21.23
C TYR A 346 -17.25 -1.58 -20.44
N ASP A 347 -18.10 -1.01 -19.56
CA ASP A 347 -19.15 -1.70 -18.80
C ASP A 347 -19.76 -2.83 -19.63
N ARG A 348 -19.50 -4.07 -19.22
CA ARG A 348 -20.20 -5.24 -19.76
C ARG A 348 -21.55 -5.31 -19.06
N ASP A 349 -22.61 -4.94 -19.79
CA ASP A 349 -24.00 -5.22 -19.44
C ASP A 349 -24.24 -6.71 -19.12
#